data_AF-A0A8S3JEJ2-F1
#
_entry.id   AF-A0A8S3JEJ2-F1
#
_cell.length_a   1.000
_cell.length_b   1.000
_cell.length_c   1.000
_cell.angle_alpha   90.00
_cell.angle_beta   90.00
_cell.angle_gamma   90.00
#
_symmetry.space_group_name_H-M   'P 1'
#
loop_
_entity.id
_entity.type
_entity.pdbx_description
1 polymer ?
#
loop_
_entity_poly.entity_id
_entity_poly.type
_entity_poly.pdbx_seq_one_letter_code
_entity_poly.pdbx_strand_id
1 'polypeptide(L)'
;MENYISNYFSFTLRTTGRECWTFISCCEQLRQTARIPACLEIICSLWENDKDKLEFGISKGKLYQKMCDYLLRRYLLKFDYLCNSALIGRDIYQEPNALVFEHLEHLAFEATKEHRFTINGHEIKKIVGLQFRSVLQIFLLIPKTQDDSSSLLLENVYYFAHRSFQEYLCARYIIRILKSSCSTEHKKE
;
A
#
# COMPACT_ATOMS: atom_id res chain seq x y z
N MET A 1 -12.41 -2.60 -18.06
CA MET A 1 -10.95 -2.39 -17.93
C MET A 1 -10.42 -1.57 -19.10
N GLU A 2 -10.55 -2.04 -20.36
CA GLU A 2 -10.04 -1.30 -21.54
C GLU A 2 -10.55 0.15 -21.65
N ASN A 3 -11.85 0.38 -21.47
CA ASN A 3 -12.42 1.73 -21.46
C ASN A 3 -11.83 2.62 -20.36
N TYR A 4 -11.56 2.04 -19.18
CA TYR A 4 -10.94 2.77 -18.07
C TYR A 4 -9.53 3.19 -18.41
N ILE A 5 -8.70 2.26 -18.90
CA ILE A 5 -7.32 2.53 -19.31
C ILE A 5 -7.31 3.60 -20.41
N SER A 6 -8.18 3.46 -21.41
CA SER A 6 -8.30 4.44 -22.49
C SER A 6 -8.66 5.84 -21.98
N ASN A 7 -9.56 5.93 -21.00
CA ASN A 7 -9.93 7.20 -20.37
C ASN A 7 -8.82 7.76 -19.47
N TYR A 8 -8.14 6.91 -18.70
CA TYR A 8 -7.01 7.30 -17.83
C TYR A 8 -5.90 7.98 -18.65
N PHE A 9 -5.53 7.39 -19.80
CA PHE A 9 -4.48 7.93 -20.67
C PHE A 9 -4.97 8.91 -21.75
N SER A 10 -6.26 9.30 -21.72
CA SER A 10 -6.90 10.06 -22.80
C SER A 10 -6.34 11.47 -23.00
N PHE A 11 -5.82 12.09 -21.94
CA PHE A 11 -5.40 13.49 -21.96
C PHE A 11 -3.95 13.71 -22.45
N THR A 12 -3.09 12.69 -22.44
CA THR A 12 -1.66 12.90 -22.71
C THR A 12 -1.03 11.87 -23.64
N LEU A 13 -1.46 10.60 -23.70
CA LEU A 13 -0.72 9.55 -24.42
C LEU A 13 -1.59 8.35 -24.87
N ARG A 14 -2.36 8.48 -25.96
CA ARG A 14 -3.21 7.38 -26.48
C ARG A 14 -2.44 6.09 -26.80
N THR A 15 -1.19 6.19 -27.25
CA THR A 15 -0.32 5.03 -27.50
C THR A 15 0.02 4.28 -26.22
N THR A 16 0.34 5.01 -25.15
CA THR A 16 0.62 4.45 -23.82
C THR A 16 -0.56 3.67 -23.25
N GLY A 17 -1.79 4.15 -23.42
CA GLY A 17 -2.97 3.42 -22.98
C GLY A 17 -3.16 2.08 -23.70
N ARG A 18 -2.93 2.04 -25.02
CA ARG A 18 -2.98 0.79 -25.79
C ARG A 18 -1.88 -0.17 -25.37
N GLU A 19 -0.66 0.31 -25.16
CA GLU A 19 0.46 -0.53 -24.68
C GLU A 19 0.19 -1.10 -23.28
N CYS A 20 -0.35 -0.27 -22.37
CA CYS A 20 -0.74 -0.70 -21.03
C CYS A 20 -1.81 -1.81 -21.10
N TRP A 21 -2.83 -1.62 -21.94
CA TRP A 21 -3.87 -2.61 -22.15
C TRP A 21 -3.30 -3.93 -22.69
N THR A 22 -2.42 -3.88 -23.69
CA THR A 22 -1.76 -5.06 -24.23
C THR A 22 -0.95 -5.78 -23.15
N PHE A 23 -0.18 -5.04 -22.35
CA PHE A 23 0.61 -5.61 -21.25
C PHE A 23 -0.26 -6.33 -20.22
N ILE A 24 -1.35 -5.69 -19.75
CA ILE A 24 -2.30 -6.30 -18.80
C ILE A 24 -3.01 -7.50 -19.44
N SER A 25 -3.37 -7.39 -20.72
CA SER A 25 -4.10 -8.44 -21.44
C SER A 25 -3.25 -9.68 -21.67
N CYS A 26 -1.95 -9.53 -21.89
CA CYS A 26 -1.06 -10.66 -22.17
C CYS A 26 -0.59 -11.40 -20.90
N CYS A 27 -0.85 -10.88 -19.70
CA CYS A 27 -0.50 -11.54 -18.44
C CYS A 27 -1.75 -11.84 -17.61
N GLU A 28 -2.06 -13.12 -17.41
CA GLU A 28 -3.27 -13.53 -16.70
C GLU A 28 -3.33 -12.98 -15.26
N GLN A 29 -2.23 -13.04 -14.52
CA GLN A 29 -2.15 -12.58 -13.13
C GLN A 29 -2.41 -11.08 -13.01
N LEU A 30 -1.85 -10.29 -13.94
CA LEU A 30 -2.11 -8.85 -14.05
C LEU A 30 -3.57 -8.61 -14.38
N ARG A 31 -4.13 -9.34 -15.35
CA ARG A 31 -5.54 -9.22 -15.75
C ARG A 31 -6.50 -9.52 -14.60
N GLN A 32 -6.22 -10.55 -13.81
CA GLN A 32 -7.02 -10.89 -12.63
C GLN A 32 -6.95 -9.80 -11.56
N THR A 33 -5.75 -9.28 -11.29
CA THR A 33 -5.53 -8.20 -10.30
C THR A 33 -6.17 -6.88 -10.74
N ALA A 34 -6.06 -6.54 -12.04
CA ALA A 34 -6.63 -5.36 -12.66
C ALA A 34 -8.18 -5.36 -12.73
N ARG A 35 -8.85 -6.48 -12.42
CA ARG A 35 -10.30 -6.48 -12.26
C ARG A 35 -10.76 -5.68 -11.03
N ILE A 36 -9.88 -5.49 -10.05
CA ILE A 36 -10.15 -4.66 -8.87
C ILE A 36 -9.86 -3.20 -9.27
N PRO A 37 -10.84 -2.27 -9.22
CA PRO A 37 -10.65 -0.90 -9.69
C PRO A 37 -9.47 -0.16 -9.04
N ALA A 38 -9.32 -0.28 -7.71
CA ALA A 38 -8.19 0.32 -7.00
C ALA A 38 -6.83 -0.24 -7.48
N CYS A 39 -6.76 -1.54 -7.79
CA CYS A 39 -5.54 -2.13 -8.32
C CYS A 39 -5.28 -1.68 -9.76
N LEU A 40 -6.33 -1.58 -10.59
CA LEU A 40 -6.19 -1.08 -11.96
C LEU A 40 -5.65 0.34 -11.98
N GLU A 41 -6.17 1.22 -11.12
CA GLU A 41 -5.69 2.59 -10.99
C GLU A 41 -4.19 2.62 -10.66
N ILE A 42 -3.76 1.87 -9.64
CA ILE A 42 -2.35 1.84 -9.24
C ILE A 42 -1.47 1.22 -10.35
N ILE A 43 -1.95 0.21 -11.06
CA ILE A 43 -1.25 -0.37 -12.22
C ILE A 43 -1.10 0.67 -13.33
N CYS A 44 -2.14 1.44 -13.63
CA CYS A 44 -2.09 2.52 -14.63
C CYS A 44 -1.09 3.60 -14.20
N SER A 45 -1.10 4.02 -12.93
CA SER A 45 -0.14 4.98 -12.41
C SER A 45 1.30 4.44 -12.40
N LEU A 46 1.51 3.16 -12.09
CA LEU A 46 2.81 2.50 -12.21
C LEU A 46 3.27 2.46 -13.66
N TRP A 47 2.38 2.16 -14.59
CA TRP A 47 2.69 2.15 -16.02
C TRP A 47 3.09 3.54 -16.53
N GLU A 48 2.44 4.59 -16.06
CA GLU A 48 2.74 5.97 -16.41
C GLU A 48 4.10 6.46 -15.86
N ASN A 49 4.42 6.11 -14.61
CA ASN A 49 5.55 6.70 -13.89
C ASN A 49 6.77 5.77 -13.78
N ASP A 50 6.60 4.46 -13.95
CA ASP A 50 7.58 3.43 -13.60
C ASP A 50 7.46 2.20 -14.53
N LYS A 51 7.11 2.39 -15.82
CA LYS A 51 6.90 1.30 -16.80
C LYS A 51 8.00 0.24 -16.77
N ASP A 52 9.26 0.66 -16.69
CA ASP A 52 10.43 -0.24 -16.71
C ASP A 52 10.53 -1.14 -15.47
N LYS A 53 9.78 -0.85 -14.40
CA LYS A 53 9.69 -1.70 -13.20
C LYS A 53 8.65 -2.81 -13.32
N LEU A 54 7.84 -2.79 -14.37
CA LEU A 54 6.82 -3.79 -14.67
C LEU A 54 7.34 -4.74 -15.76
N GLU A 55 7.72 -5.94 -15.33
CA GLU A 55 8.21 -7.00 -16.23
C GLU A 55 7.06 -7.91 -16.70
N PHE A 56 7.19 -8.48 -17.90
CA PHE A 56 6.27 -9.50 -18.38
C PHE A 56 6.39 -10.76 -17.53
N GLY A 57 5.26 -11.37 -17.15
CA GLY A 57 5.24 -12.55 -16.28
C GLY A 57 5.51 -12.24 -14.80
N ILE A 58 5.39 -10.98 -14.37
CA ILE A 58 5.53 -10.58 -12.96
C ILE A 58 4.63 -11.43 -12.04
N SER A 59 5.21 -11.96 -10.96
CA SER A 59 4.44 -12.73 -9.97
C SER A 59 3.47 -11.83 -9.21
N LYS A 60 2.37 -12.40 -8.72
CA LYS A 60 1.37 -11.66 -7.93
C LYS A 60 2.02 -10.95 -6.73
N GLY A 61 2.90 -11.64 -5.99
CA GLY A 61 3.63 -11.05 -4.86
C GLY A 61 4.49 -9.86 -5.26
N LYS A 62 5.26 -9.98 -6.36
CA LYS A 62 6.12 -8.90 -6.85
C LYS A 62 5.29 -7.71 -7.37
N LEU A 63 4.13 -7.96 -7.98
CA LEU A 63 3.18 -6.92 -8.37
C LEU A 63 2.67 -6.12 -7.16
N TYR A 64 2.17 -6.80 -6.12
CA TYR A 64 1.73 -6.12 -4.90
C TYR A 64 2.88 -5.37 -4.21
N GLN A 65 4.11 -5.90 -4.27
CA GLN A 65 5.29 -5.18 -3.82
C GLN A 65 5.45 -3.85 -4.55
N LYS A 66 5.45 -3.86 -5.89
CA LYS A 66 5.59 -2.63 -6.69
C LYS A 66 4.46 -1.63 -6.43
N MET A 67 3.23 -2.12 -6.25
CA MET A 67 2.06 -1.29 -5.93
C MET A 67 2.20 -0.63 -4.55
N CYS A 68 2.59 -1.39 -3.53
CA CYS A 68 2.89 -0.88 -2.20
C CYS A 68 4.03 0.15 -2.24
N ASP A 69 5.15 -0.17 -2.88
CA ASP A 69 6.31 0.72 -3.00
C ASP A 69 5.95 2.02 -3.73
N TYR A 70 5.06 1.97 -4.73
CA TYR A 70 4.54 3.16 -5.40
C TYR A 70 3.70 4.03 -4.46
N LEU A 71 2.76 3.44 -3.72
CA LEU A 71 1.91 4.16 -2.77
C LEU A 71 2.73 4.81 -1.66
N LEU A 72 3.77 4.13 -1.16
CA LEU A 72 4.69 4.72 -0.19
C LEU A 72 5.43 5.90 -0.80
N ARG A 73 6.04 5.75 -1.99
CA ARG A 73 6.75 6.87 -2.64
C ARG A 73 5.84 8.08 -2.86
N ARG A 74 4.59 7.86 -3.26
CA ARG A 74 3.61 8.93 -3.43
C ARG A 74 3.28 9.63 -2.10
N TYR A 75 3.15 8.86 -1.01
CA TYR A 75 2.99 9.42 0.33
C TYR A 75 4.20 10.28 0.73
N LEU A 76 5.43 9.78 0.51
CA LEU A 76 6.65 10.51 0.84
C LEU A 76 6.80 11.81 0.05
N LEU A 77 6.51 11.79 -1.25
CA LEU A 77 6.54 13.01 -2.06
C LEU A 77 5.51 14.03 -1.59
N LYS A 78 4.30 13.58 -1.21
CA LYS A 78 3.28 14.46 -0.63
C LYS A 78 3.75 15.03 0.72
N PHE A 79 4.43 14.22 1.53
CA PHE A 79 4.97 14.63 2.81
C PHE A 79 6.09 15.68 2.66
N ASP A 80 7.10 15.41 1.82
CA ASP A 80 8.20 16.33 1.56
C ASP A 80 7.68 17.66 1.02
N TYR A 81 6.66 17.63 0.15
CA TYR A 81 5.99 18.84 -0.31
C TYR A 81 5.37 19.64 0.85
N LEU A 82 4.64 18.97 1.76
CA LEU A 82 3.97 19.62 2.90
C LEU A 82 4.94 20.13 3.98
N CYS A 83 6.05 19.43 4.20
CA CYS A 83 7.10 19.86 5.14
C CYS A 83 7.93 21.01 4.60
N ASN A 84 8.22 21.01 3.29
CA ASN A 84 8.93 22.12 2.65
C ASN A 84 8.05 23.36 2.46
N SER A 85 6.72 23.22 2.48
CA SER A 85 5.77 24.33 2.32
C SER A 85 5.40 25.07 3.62
N ALA A 86 6.15 24.88 4.71
CA ALA A 86 5.94 25.53 6.02
C ALA A 86 4.57 25.29 6.71
N LEU A 87 3.76 24.34 6.24
CA LEU A 87 2.37 24.16 6.68
C LEU A 87 2.19 23.19 7.86
N ILE A 88 3.20 22.38 8.21
CA ILE A 88 3.07 21.36 9.27
C ILE A 88 4.36 21.32 10.09
N GLY A 89 4.23 21.49 11.41
CA GLY A 89 5.35 21.43 12.37
C GLY A 89 6.14 20.11 12.27
N ARG A 90 7.47 20.21 12.38
CA ARG A 90 8.43 19.12 12.18
C ARG A 90 8.35 17.97 13.20
N ASP A 91 7.48 18.07 14.21
CA ASP A 91 7.50 17.19 15.39
C ASP A 91 6.68 15.89 15.28
N ILE A 92 5.99 15.62 14.16
CA ILE A 92 5.03 14.50 14.10
C ILE A 92 5.59 13.20 13.46
N TYR A 93 6.78 13.23 12.85
CA TYR A 93 7.27 12.11 12.03
C TYR A 93 8.76 11.83 12.27
N GLN A 94 9.09 11.09 13.33
CA GLN A 94 10.46 10.87 13.80
C GLN A 94 11.10 9.51 13.39
N GLU A 95 10.41 8.63 12.65
CA GLU A 95 10.95 7.32 12.25
C GLU A 95 11.23 7.22 10.74
N PRO A 96 12.22 6.42 10.33
CA PRO A 96 12.46 6.14 8.92
C PRO A 96 11.26 5.38 8.31
N ASN A 97 10.85 5.81 7.12
CA ASN A 97 9.73 5.30 6.33
C ASN A 97 9.67 3.77 6.16
N ALA A 98 10.79 3.07 6.37
CA ALA A 98 10.87 1.61 6.39
C ALA A 98 9.94 0.99 7.44
N LEU A 99 9.75 1.62 8.60
CA LEU A 99 8.92 1.06 9.69
C LEU A 99 7.42 1.12 9.40
N VAL A 100 6.97 2.01 8.52
CA VAL A 100 5.53 2.14 8.25
C VAL A 100 4.97 0.88 7.58
N PHE A 101 5.75 0.26 6.68
CA PHE A 101 5.37 -1.05 6.13
C PHE A 101 5.37 -2.14 7.18
N GLU A 102 6.33 -2.14 8.10
CA GLU A 102 6.40 -3.15 9.15
C GLU A 102 5.18 -3.11 10.06
N HIS A 103 4.70 -1.90 10.34
CA HIS A 103 3.50 -1.63 11.11
C HIS A 103 2.24 -2.08 10.33
N LEU A 104 2.14 -1.75 9.04
CA LEU A 104 1.04 -2.21 8.17
C LEU A 104 1.00 -3.74 8.03
N GLU A 105 2.17 -4.38 7.94
CA GLU A 105 2.33 -5.84 7.93
C GLU A 105 1.82 -6.46 9.24
N HIS A 106 2.20 -5.89 10.38
CA HIS A 106 1.73 -6.37 11.69
C HIS A 106 0.22 -6.19 11.85
N LEU A 107 -0.32 -5.03 11.48
CA LEU A 107 -1.76 -4.77 11.48
C LEU A 107 -2.52 -5.77 10.60
N ALA A 108 -2.02 -6.02 9.39
CA ALA A 108 -2.63 -6.99 8.48
C ALA A 108 -2.61 -8.40 9.07
N PHE A 109 -1.53 -8.79 9.74
CA PHE A 109 -1.44 -10.06 10.44
C PHE A 109 -2.44 -10.19 11.58
N GLU A 110 -2.50 -9.22 12.51
CA GLU A 110 -3.42 -9.26 13.66
C GLU A 110 -4.89 -9.29 13.21
N ALA A 111 -5.25 -8.51 12.19
CA ALA A 111 -6.61 -8.54 11.64
C ALA A 111 -6.92 -9.90 11.00
N THR A 112 -5.98 -10.45 10.22
CA THR A 112 -6.18 -11.73 9.52
C THR A 112 -6.25 -12.91 10.47
N LYS A 113 -5.44 -12.91 11.54
CA LYS A 113 -5.43 -13.93 12.60
C LYS A 113 -6.81 -14.08 13.25
N GLU A 114 -7.51 -12.96 13.45
CA GLU A 114 -8.85 -12.90 14.02
C GLU A 114 -9.97 -12.95 12.96
N HIS A 115 -9.65 -13.27 11.70
CA HIS A 115 -10.60 -13.28 10.56
C HIS A 115 -11.34 -11.95 10.33
N ARG A 116 -10.70 -10.82 10.64
CA ARG A 116 -11.27 -9.47 10.50
C ARG A 116 -10.77 -8.76 9.24
N PHE A 117 -11.65 -7.96 8.65
CA PHE A 117 -11.35 -7.06 7.52
C PHE A 117 -11.27 -5.58 7.92
N THR A 118 -11.52 -5.31 9.20
CA THR A 118 -11.61 -3.96 9.76
C THR A 118 -10.85 -3.87 11.07
N ILE A 119 -10.22 -2.73 11.30
CA ILE A 119 -9.42 -2.44 12.50
C ILE A 119 -9.86 -1.08 13.03
N ASN A 120 -10.12 -0.97 14.34
CA ASN A 120 -10.49 0.32 14.93
C ASN A 120 -9.24 1.20 15.16
N GLY A 121 -9.43 2.52 15.22
CA GLY A 121 -8.33 3.47 15.42
C GLY A 121 -7.56 3.24 16.72
N HIS A 122 -8.24 2.89 17.80
CA HIS A 122 -7.60 2.55 19.08
C HIS A 122 -6.63 1.36 18.99
N GLU A 123 -7.00 0.30 18.29
CA GLU A 123 -6.18 -0.90 18.08
C GLU A 123 -4.98 -0.57 17.21
N ILE A 124 -5.18 0.20 16.13
CA ILE A 124 -4.08 0.69 15.30
C ILE A 124 -3.11 1.47 16.19
N LYS A 125 -3.60 2.47 16.96
CA LYS A 125 -2.77 3.28 17.86
C LYS A 125 -2.00 2.44 18.87
N LYS A 126 -2.61 1.38 19.40
CA LYS A 126 -1.97 0.45 20.33
C LYS A 126 -0.82 -0.31 19.68
N ILE A 127 -0.98 -0.75 18.43
CA ILE A 127 0.02 -1.54 17.70
C ILE A 127 1.16 -0.64 17.19
N VAL A 128 0.82 0.51 16.61
CA VAL A 128 1.78 1.35 15.88
C VAL A 128 2.34 2.52 16.70
N GLY A 129 1.76 2.77 17.89
CA GLY A 129 2.22 3.76 18.83
C GLY A 129 2.28 5.18 18.26
N LEU A 130 3.47 5.79 18.32
CA LEU A 130 3.69 7.15 17.82
C LEU A 130 3.47 7.27 16.31
N GLN A 131 3.58 6.17 15.55
CA GLN A 131 3.45 6.15 14.09
C GLN A 131 2.01 6.12 13.58
N PHE A 132 1.03 6.33 14.46
CA PHE A 132 -0.39 6.24 14.13
C PHE A 132 -0.77 7.14 12.96
N ARG A 133 -0.34 8.41 12.98
CA ARG A 133 -0.64 9.34 11.87
C ARG A 133 0.05 8.92 10.57
N SER A 134 1.32 8.53 10.62
CA SER A 134 2.08 8.07 9.46
C SER A 134 1.39 6.88 8.77
N VAL A 135 0.97 5.89 9.57
CA VAL A 135 0.31 4.66 9.10
C VAL A 135 -1.04 4.96 8.45
N LEU A 136 -1.81 5.90 9.00
CA LEU A 136 -3.12 6.28 8.44
C LEU A 136 -3.02 7.11 7.15
N GLN A 137 -1.92 7.85 6.95
CA GLN A 137 -1.74 8.67 5.77
C GLN A 137 -1.21 7.92 4.55
N ILE A 138 -0.67 6.71 4.76
CA ILE A 138 -0.44 5.80 3.65
C ILE A 138 -1.80 5.34 3.16
N PHE A 139 -2.11 5.62 1.89
CA PHE A 139 -3.37 5.28 1.19
C PHE A 139 -3.68 3.76 1.09
N LEU A 140 -3.08 2.95 1.96
CA LEU A 140 -3.35 1.53 2.16
C LEU A 140 -4.37 1.27 3.27
N LEU A 141 -4.60 2.20 4.20
CA LEU A 141 -5.70 2.14 5.17
C LEU A 141 -6.70 3.25 4.88
N ILE A 142 -7.95 2.86 4.64
CA ILE A 142 -9.02 3.78 4.30
C ILE A 142 -9.99 3.84 5.49
N PRO A 143 -10.29 5.03 6.02
CA PRO A 143 -11.28 5.17 7.07
C PRO A 143 -12.69 4.97 6.51
N LYS A 144 -13.58 4.39 7.32
CA LYS A 144 -15.00 4.23 6.98
C LYS A 144 -15.72 5.57 6.92
N THR A 145 -15.35 6.53 7.77
CA THR A 145 -15.84 7.91 7.73
C THR A 145 -14.75 8.85 7.29
N GLN A 146 -15.07 9.82 6.43
CA GLN A 146 -14.09 10.80 5.90
C GLN A 146 -13.86 12.00 6.83
N ASP A 147 -14.23 11.91 8.11
CA ASP A 147 -14.02 13.01 9.05
C ASP A 147 -12.61 12.91 9.66
N ASP A 148 -11.81 13.96 9.38
CA ASP A 148 -10.39 14.04 9.72
C ASP A 148 -10.14 14.66 11.12
N SER A 149 -11.18 14.95 11.90
CA SER A 149 -10.98 15.43 13.27
C SER A 149 -10.27 14.38 14.13
N SER A 150 -9.29 14.82 14.93
CA SER A 150 -8.39 13.92 15.65
C SER A 150 -9.07 13.01 16.67
N SER A 151 -10.18 13.45 17.26
CA SER A 151 -11.04 12.62 18.13
C SER A 151 -11.68 11.48 17.35
N LEU A 152 -12.11 11.76 16.12
CA LEU A 152 -12.76 10.77 15.27
C LEU A 152 -11.79 9.77 14.65
N LEU A 153 -10.49 10.08 14.52
CA LEU A 153 -9.50 9.11 14.05
C LEU A 153 -9.40 7.86 14.94
N LEU A 154 -9.51 8.01 16.26
CA LEU A 154 -9.44 6.86 17.18
C LEU A 154 -10.74 6.05 17.19
N GLU A 155 -11.87 6.74 17.03
CA GLU A 155 -13.21 6.15 17.00
C GLU A 155 -13.55 5.55 15.62
N ASN A 156 -12.78 5.87 14.58
CA ASN A 156 -13.00 5.37 13.24
C ASN A 156 -12.71 3.87 13.11
N VAL A 157 -13.28 3.29 12.06
CA VAL A 157 -13.00 1.94 11.60
C VAL A 157 -12.27 2.03 10.28
N TYR A 158 -11.15 1.34 10.17
CA TYR A 158 -10.30 1.34 8.99
C TYR A 158 -10.35 -0.01 8.30
N TYR A 159 -10.23 0.00 6.99
CA TYR A 159 -10.05 -1.19 6.16
C TYR A 159 -8.85 -0.99 5.24
N PHE A 160 -8.18 -2.08 4.87
CA PHE A 160 -7.17 -1.99 3.84
C PHE A 160 -7.81 -1.62 2.50
N ALA A 161 -7.09 -0.87 1.66
CA ALA A 161 -7.58 -0.41 0.35
C ALA A 161 -8.23 -1.52 -0.49
N HIS A 162 -7.76 -2.76 -0.33
CA HIS A 162 -8.49 -3.95 -0.72
C HIS A 162 -8.00 -5.16 0.12
N ARG A 163 -8.84 -6.19 0.27
CA ARG A 163 -8.50 -7.43 1.00
C ARG A 163 -7.20 -8.08 0.52
N SER A 164 -6.93 -8.03 -0.78
CA SER A 164 -5.68 -8.57 -1.33
C SER A 164 -4.41 -7.87 -0.84
N PHE A 165 -4.49 -6.57 -0.49
CA PHE A 165 -3.37 -5.88 0.14
C PHE A 165 -3.16 -6.35 1.58
N GLN A 166 -4.25 -6.56 2.33
CA GLN A 166 -4.18 -7.17 3.66
C GLN A 166 -3.53 -8.55 3.59
N GLU A 167 -3.95 -9.39 2.64
CA GLU A 167 -3.38 -10.74 2.44
C GLU A 167 -1.89 -10.68 2.08
N TYR A 168 -1.49 -9.78 1.18
CA TYR A 168 -0.09 -9.58 0.82
C TYR A 168 0.77 -9.13 2.00
N LEU A 169 0.31 -8.12 2.76
CA LEU A 169 1.02 -7.59 3.91
C LEU A 169 1.12 -8.60 5.06
N CYS A 170 0.06 -9.37 5.29
CA CYS A 170 0.06 -10.50 6.23
C CYS A 170 1.11 -11.55 5.83
N ALA A 171 1.17 -11.93 4.54
CA ALA A 171 2.16 -12.88 4.05
C ALA A 171 3.60 -12.36 4.24
N ARG A 172 3.85 -11.07 4.02
CA ARG A 172 5.16 -10.45 4.29
C ARG A 172 5.54 -10.51 5.77
N TYR A 173 4.59 -10.24 6.66
CA TYR A 173 4.80 -10.34 8.10
C TYR A 173 5.26 -11.74 8.50
N ILE A 174 4.56 -12.77 8.02
CA ILE A 174 4.90 -14.18 8.26
C ILE A 174 6.31 -14.50 7.76
N ILE A 175 6.65 -14.09 6.54
CA ILE A 175 8.00 -14.29 5.97
C ILE A 175 9.07 -13.62 6.85
N ARG A 176 8.81 -12.40 7.34
CA ARG A 176 9.76 -11.69 8.21
C ARG A 176 9.98 -12.43 9.52
N ILE A 177 8.92 -12.89 10.18
CA ILE A 177 9.03 -13.68 11.41
C ILE A 177 9.86 -14.93 11.15
N LEU A 178 9.53 -15.71 10.11
CA LEU A 178 10.25 -16.95 9.79
C LEU A 178 11.75 -16.70 9.55
N LYS A 179 12.09 -15.62 8.84
CA LYS A 179 13.50 -15.22 8.63
C LYS A 179 14.21 -14.82 9.93
N SER A 180 13.52 -14.12 10.82
CA SER A 180 14.08 -13.71 12.11
C SER A 180 14.34 -14.89 13.06
N SER A 181 13.44 -15.89 13.06
CA SER A 181 13.59 -17.13 13.84
C SER A 181 14.74 -17.98 13.33
N CYS A 182 14.90 -18.11 12.01
CA CYS A 182 16.02 -18.86 11.42
C CYS A 182 17.38 -18.19 11.70
N SER A 183 17.42 -16.86 11.77
CA SER A 183 18.64 -16.09 12.05
C SER A 183 19.09 -16.15 13.52
N THR A 184 18.21 -16.55 14.45
CA THR A 184 18.51 -16.66 15.88
C THR A 184 19.07 -18.03 16.27
N GLU A 185 18.86 -19.06 15.45
CA GLU A 185 19.43 -20.40 15.65
C GLU A 185 20.92 -20.46 15.26
N HIS A 186 21.35 -19.72 14.24
CA HIS A 186 22.76 -19.66 13.82
C HIS A 186 23.70 -18.81 14.70
N LYS A 187 23.20 -18.19 15.77
CA LYS A 187 24.03 -17.44 16.74
C LYS A 187 24.28 -18.20 18.04
N LYS A 188 23.88 -19.47 18.12
CA LYS A 188 24.02 -20.31 19.31
C LYS A 188 25.02 -21.47 19.14
N GLU A 189 25.87 -21.43 18.12
CA GLU A 189 27.02 -22.34 17.97
C GLU A 189 28.34 -21.64 18.27
#